data_AF-A0A180G760-F1
#
_entry.id   AF-A0A180G760-F1
#
_cell.length_a   1.000
_cell.length_b   1.000
_cell.length_c   1.000
_cell.angle_alpha   90.00
_cell.angle_beta   90.00
_cell.angle_gamma   90.00
#
_symmetry.space_group_name_H-M   'P 1'
#
loop_
_entity.id
_entity.type
_entity.pdbx_description
1 polymer ?
#
loop_
_entity_poly.entity_id
_entity_poly.type
_entity_poly.pdbx_seq_one_letter_code
_entity_poly.pdbx_strand_id
1 'polypeptide(L)'
;MSDLHAISTTLGEQLMSEEPSFWCHNKTFWKTYDAYVYAYNYHVNKQREASKEINFVEAVRIAMYDVFCERCTQRKAMRDAIRADKNFLSGRHQKPDILSFPRTPARDALYENWHRFAQTVAWTCSDITRNHISDYQNRPAV
;
A
#
# COMPACT_ATOMS: atom_id res chain seq x y z
N MET A 1 -1.24 30.28 15.00
CA MET A 1 -0.34 29.56 14.07
C MET A 1 -1.11 28.36 13.58
N SER A 2 -1.45 28.32 12.30
CA SER A 2 -2.21 27.21 11.71
C SER A 2 -1.36 25.94 11.77
N ASP A 3 -1.84 24.93 12.49
CA ASP A 3 -1.39 23.55 12.35
C ASP A 3 -1.55 23.16 10.88
N LEU A 4 -0.49 23.36 10.08
CA LEU A 4 -0.35 22.69 8.81
C LEU A 4 -0.46 21.20 9.15
N HIS A 5 -1.64 20.64 8.87
CA HIS A 5 -1.90 19.22 9.08
C HIS A 5 -0.74 18.47 8.47
N ALA A 6 -0.01 17.74 9.32
CA ALA A 6 1.13 16.98 8.87
C ALA A 6 0.61 15.94 7.85
N ILE A 7 1.09 16.02 6.62
CA ILE A 7 0.67 15.14 5.52
C ILE A 7 1.85 14.22 5.20
N SER A 8 1.59 12.92 5.23
CA SER A 8 2.50 11.89 4.75
C SER A 8 2.29 11.70 3.25
N THR A 9 3.37 11.75 2.46
CA THR A 9 3.33 11.47 1.01
C THR A 9 3.75 10.04 0.69
N THR A 10 4.36 9.33 1.65
CA THR A 10 5.05 8.05 1.42
C THR A 10 4.16 6.99 0.78
N LEU A 11 2.94 6.73 1.28
CA LEU A 11 2.09 5.71 0.65
C LEU A 11 1.72 6.08 -0.80
N GLY A 12 1.48 7.36 -1.07
CA GLY A 12 1.17 7.85 -2.41
C GLY A 12 2.35 7.69 -3.36
N GLU A 13 3.54 8.09 -2.93
CA GLU A 13 4.79 7.92 -3.70
C GLU A 13 5.13 6.44 -3.92
N GLN A 14 4.99 5.61 -2.88
CA GLN A 14 5.22 4.18 -2.96
C GLN A 14 4.18 3.45 -3.82
N LEU A 15 2.99 4.00 -4.02
CA LEU A 15 2.05 3.46 -5.00
C LEU A 15 2.61 3.58 -6.44
N MET A 16 3.32 4.69 -6.69
CA MET A 16 3.76 5.11 -8.03
C MET A 16 5.21 4.72 -8.33
N SER A 17 6.02 4.44 -7.30
CA SER A 17 7.43 4.09 -7.45
C SER A 17 7.64 2.83 -8.29
N GLU A 18 8.59 2.90 -9.23
CA GLU A 18 8.94 1.82 -10.19
C GLU A 18 10.11 0.93 -9.72
N GLU A 19 10.55 1.02 -8.46
CA GLU A 19 11.79 0.40 -7.97
C GLU A 19 11.61 -0.81 -7.03
N PRO A 20 12.64 -1.69 -6.93
CA PRO A 20 12.69 -3.00 -7.60
C PRO A 20 11.38 -3.80 -7.52
N SER A 21 11.18 -4.68 -8.51
CA SER A 21 9.97 -5.50 -8.60
C SER A 21 9.68 -6.27 -7.32
N PHE A 22 8.44 -6.49 -6.92
CA PHE A 22 8.09 -7.29 -5.74
C PHE A 22 7.07 -8.36 -6.13
N TRP A 23 6.98 -9.40 -5.30
CA TRP A 23 6.07 -10.50 -5.49
C TRP A 23 4.75 -10.24 -4.78
N CYS A 24 3.62 -10.44 -5.42
CA CYS A 24 2.29 -10.33 -4.81
C CYS A 24 1.34 -11.28 -5.54
N HIS A 25 0.50 -12.04 -4.82
CA HIS A 25 -0.46 -12.99 -5.42
C HIS A 25 0.14 -13.87 -6.53
N ASN A 26 1.31 -14.48 -6.27
CA ASN A 26 2.01 -15.36 -7.21
C ASN A 26 2.48 -14.70 -8.51
N LYS A 27 2.67 -13.37 -8.50
CA LYS A 27 3.13 -12.62 -9.66
C LYS A 27 4.12 -11.53 -9.26
N THR A 28 5.07 -11.26 -10.15
CA THR A 28 6.04 -10.16 -10.02
C THR A 28 5.46 -8.87 -10.58
N PHE A 29 5.58 -7.78 -9.83
CA PHE A 29 5.15 -6.44 -10.22
C PHE A 29 6.26 -5.42 -10.08
N TRP A 30 6.37 -4.51 -11.03
CA TRP A 30 7.32 -3.39 -11.00
C TRP A 30 6.72 -2.13 -10.39
N LYS A 31 5.39 -1.96 -10.51
CA LYS A 31 4.64 -0.84 -9.94
C LYS A 31 3.61 -1.35 -8.95
N THR A 32 3.49 -0.65 -7.82
CA THR A 32 2.50 -0.99 -6.78
C THR A 32 1.09 -0.75 -7.27
N TYR A 33 0.87 0.30 -8.07
CA TYR A 33 -0.42 0.51 -8.70
C TYR A 33 -0.87 -0.67 -9.56
N ASP A 34 0.02 -1.26 -10.37
CA ASP A 34 -0.32 -2.41 -11.21
C ASP A 34 -0.64 -3.65 -10.37
N ALA A 35 0.11 -3.86 -9.28
CA ALA A 35 -0.17 -4.91 -8.32
C ALA A 35 -1.53 -4.71 -7.64
N TYR A 36 -1.87 -3.46 -7.30
CA TYR A 36 -3.17 -3.10 -6.71
C TYR A 36 -4.31 -3.40 -7.69
N VAL A 37 -4.21 -2.99 -8.95
CA VAL A 37 -5.23 -3.27 -9.96
C VAL A 37 -5.43 -4.78 -10.12
N TYR A 38 -4.34 -5.55 -10.14
CA TYR A 38 -4.40 -7.00 -10.18
C TYR A 38 -5.09 -7.60 -8.95
N ALA A 39 -4.65 -7.22 -7.74
CA ALA A 39 -5.21 -7.72 -6.48
C ALA A 39 -6.70 -7.36 -6.32
N TYR A 40 -7.09 -6.13 -6.69
CA TYR A 40 -8.48 -5.70 -6.69
C TYR A 40 -9.35 -6.60 -7.58
N ASN A 41 -8.93 -6.81 -8.83
CA ASN A 41 -9.68 -7.64 -9.76
C ASN A 41 -9.72 -9.11 -9.31
N TYR A 42 -8.62 -9.61 -8.73
CA TYR A 42 -8.56 -10.94 -8.13
C TYR A 42 -9.62 -11.10 -7.03
N HIS A 43 -9.70 -10.16 -6.09
CA HIS A 43 -10.69 -10.21 -5.00
C HIS A 43 -12.13 -10.05 -5.48
N VAL A 44 -12.37 -9.21 -6.49
CA VAL A 44 -13.70 -9.09 -7.11
C VAL A 44 -14.09 -10.40 -7.80
N ASN A 45 -13.19 -11.03 -8.56
CA ASN A 45 -13.47 -12.29 -9.24
C ASN A 45 -13.70 -13.43 -8.23
N LYS A 46 -12.93 -13.50 -7.15
CA LYS A 46 -13.15 -14.46 -6.07
C LYS A 46 -14.53 -14.33 -5.42
N GLN A 47 -15.03 -13.11 -5.26
CA GLN A 47 -16.39 -12.89 -4.75
C GLN A 47 -17.46 -13.38 -5.75
N ARG A 48 -17.25 -13.13 -7.06
CA ARG A 48 -18.12 -13.62 -8.14
C ARG A 48 -18.18 -15.14 -8.19
N GLU A 49 -17.02 -15.80 -8.15
CA GLU A 49 -16.91 -17.26 -8.16
C GLU A 49 -17.61 -17.88 -6.94
N ALA A 50 -17.55 -17.22 -5.79
CA ALA A 50 -18.24 -17.62 -4.58
C ALA A 50 -19.76 -17.28 -4.59
N SER A 51 -20.30 -16.77 -5.70
CA SER A 51 -21.70 -16.31 -5.83
C SER A 51 -22.13 -15.31 -4.73
N LYS A 52 -21.18 -14.49 -4.26
CA LYS A 52 -21.45 -13.44 -3.26
C LYS A 52 -21.81 -12.13 -3.95
N GLU A 53 -22.58 -11.31 -3.25
CA GLU A 53 -22.72 -9.90 -3.63
C GLU A 53 -21.32 -9.24 -3.64
N ILE A 54 -21.04 -8.48 -4.70
CA ILE A 54 -19.72 -7.87 -4.88
C ILE A 54 -19.58 -6.66 -3.96
N ASN A 55 -18.78 -6.80 -2.92
CA ASN A 55 -18.39 -5.73 -2.03
C ASN A 55 -17.08 -5.08 -2.53
N PHE A 56 -17.22 -4.00 -3.29
CA PHE A 56 -16.09 -3.26 -3.85
C PHE A 56 -15.24 -2.58 -2.78
N VAL A 57 -15.86 -2.06 -1.70
CA VAL A 57 -15.16 -1.41 -0.60
C VAL A 57 -14.20 -2.40 0.08
N GLU A 58 -14.67 -3.62 0.32
CA GLU A 58 -13.86 -4.69 0.88
C GLU A 58 -12.76 -5.13 -0.08
N ALA A 59 -13.05 -5.23 -1.38
CA ALA A 59 -12.04 -5.54 -2.39
C ALA A 59 -10.90 -4.50 -2.40
N VAL A 60 -11.21 -3.20 -2.30
CA VAL A 60 -10.20 -2.14 -2.18
C VAL A 60 -9.38 -2.32 -0.91
N ARG A 61 -10.05 -2.53 0.23
CA ARG A 61 -9.38 -2.72 1.52
C ARG A 61 -8.34 -3.82 1.43
N ILE A 62 -8.75 -5.02 1.03
CA ILE A 62 -7.85 -6.18 0.98
C ILE A 62 -6.75 -5.96 -0.07
N ALA A 63 -7.08 -5.42 -1.25
CA ALA A 63 -6.07 -5.15 -2.28
C ALA A 63 -4.99 -4.14 -1.84
N MET A 64 -5.38 -3.07 -1.14
CA MET A 64 -4.42 -2.12 -0.56
C MET A 64 -3.54 -2.81 0.48
N TYR A 65 -4.13 -3.61 1.37
CA TYR A 65 -3.38 -4.35 2.39
C TYR A 65 -2.35 -5.29 1.77
N ASP A 66 -2.79 -6.18 0.88
CA ASP A 66 -1.91 -7.18 0.26
C ASP A 66 -0.72 -6.49 -0.39
N VAL A 67 -0.98 -5.47 -1.21
CA VAL A 67 0.04 -4.88 -2.06
C VAL A 67 1.04 -4.03 -1.27
N PHE A 68 0.57 -3.18 -0.35
CA PHE A 68 1.47 -2.37 0.46
C PHE A 68 2.23 -3.21 1.49
N CYS A 69 1.60 -4.21 2.11
CA CYS A 69 2.27 -5.06 3.09
C CYS A 69 3.32 -5.96 2.43
N GLU A 70 3.01 -6.55 1.27
CA GLU A 70 3.97 -7.34 0.50
C GLU A 70 5.16 -6.49 0.06
N ARG A 71 4.91 -5.31 -0.50
CA ARG A 71 5.98 -4.39 -0.89
C ARG A 71 6.81 -3.96 0.33
N CYS A 72 6.17 -3.63 1.45
CA CYS A 72 6.87 -3.21 2.67
C CYS A 72 7.76 -4.33 3.24
N THR A 73 7.27 -5.57 3.22
CA THR A 73 8.03 -6.76 3.65
C THR A 73 9.25 -7.01 2.76
N GLN A 74 9.09 -6.89 1.44
CA GLN A 74 10.13 -7.29 0.49
C GLN A 74 11.11 -6.15 0.15
N ARG A 75 10.69 -4.88 0.24
CA ARG A 75 11.46 -3.75 -0.26
C ARG A 75 11.96 -2.87 0.88
N LYS A 76 13.28 -2.95 1.13
CA LYS A 76 13.96 -2.07 2.09
C LYS A 76 13.73 -0.58 1.80
N ALA A 77 13.70 -0.18 0.52
CA ALA A 77 13.46 1.20 0.11
C ALA A 77 12.12 1.75 0.64
N MET A 78 11.04 0.95 0.61
CA MET A 78 9.75 1.34 1.18
C MET A 78 9.86 1.51 2.70
N ARG A 79 10.54 0.58 3.39
CA ARG A 79 10.77 0.69 4.84
C ARG A 79 11.62 1.90 5.23
N ASP A 80 12.62 2.23 4.43
CA ASP A 80 13.46 3.40 4.67
C ASP A 80 12.68 4.70 4.45
N ALA A 81 11.83 4.77 3.42
CA ALA A 81 10.92 5.90 3.21
C ALA A 81 9.96 6.09 4.39
N ILE A 82 9.39 4.97 4.90
CA ILE A 82 8.54 4.98 6.09
C ILE A 82 9.29 5.52 7.33
N ARG A 83 10.56 5.13 7.53
CA ARG A 83 11.37 5.63 8.65
C ARG A 83 11.72 7.11 8.53
N ALA A 84 11.91 7.58 7.30
CA ALA A 84 12.23 8.98 7.03
C ALA A 84 11.01 9.91 7.20
N ASP A 85 9.80 9.40 6.99
CA ASP A 85 8.56 10.16 7.11
C ASP A 85 8.09 10.26 8.57
N LYS A 86 8.41 11.40 9.20
CA LYS A 86 8.00 11.74 10.58
C LYS A 86 6.47 11.81 10.76
N ASN A 87 5.74 12.00 9.67
CA ASN A 87 4.28 12.17 9.68
C ASN A 87 3.56 10.87 9.28
N PHE A 88 4.28 9.78 9.02
CA PHE A 88 3.71 8.55 8.48
C PHE A 88 2.60 7.95 9.35
N LEU A 89 2.71 8.03 10.67
CA LEU A 89 1.69 7.50 11.59
C LEU A 89 0.74 8.56 12.15
N SER A 90 1.21 9.81 12.28
CA SER A 90 0.49 10.90 12.94
C SER A 90 -0.27 11.80 11.97
N GLY A 91 0.02 11.71 10.67
CA GLY A 91 -0.50 12.58 9.63
C GLY A 91 -1.60 11.97 8.79
N ARG A 92 -2.25 12.80 7.97
CA ARG A 92 -3.11 12.31 6.87
C ARG A 92 -2.22 11.83 5.73
N HIS A 93 -2.64 10.78 5.02
CA HIS A 93 -1.93 10.36 3.82
C HIS A 93 -2.41 11.11 2.59
N GLN A 94 -1.48 11.75 1.90
CA GLN A 94 -1.75 12.40 0.62
C GLN A 94 -2.31 11.39 -0.36
N LYS A 95 -3.35 11.81 -1.06
CA LYS A 95 -3.97 11.01 -2.11
C LYS A 95 -3.02 10.92 -3.30
N PRO A 96 -2.81 9.72 -3.89
CA PRO A 96 -1.91 9.57 -5.01
C PRO A 96 -2.49 10.26 -6.26
N ASP A 97 -1.61 10.80 -7.11
CA ASP A 97 -2.00 11.36 -8.40
C ASP A 97 -2.21 10.26 -9.45
N ILE A 98 -3.38 9.64 -9.40
CA ILE A 98 -3.80 8.56 -10.30
C ILE A 98 -4.89 8.99 -11.27
N LEU A 99 -5.29 10.26 -11.27
CA LEU A 99 -6.38 10.75 -12.12
C LEU A 99 -5.98 10.85 -13.60
N SER A 100 -4.69 10.97 -13.87
CA SER A 100 -4.12 10.91 -15.23
C SER A 100 -4.17 9.50 -15.84
N PHE A 101 -4.37 8.46 -15.03
CA PHE A 101 -4.43 7.08 -15.50
C PHE A 101 -5.78 6.73 -16.14
N PRO A 102 -5.82 5.76 -17.07
CA PRO A 102 -7.06 5.29 -17.68
C PRO A 102 -8.14 4.96 -16.64
N ARG A 103 -9.38 5.37 -16.92
CA ARG A 103 -10.50 5.11 -16.01
C ARG A 103 -10.82 3.63 -15.95
N THR A 104 -10.70 3.07 -14.76
CA THR A 104 -11.04 1.67 -14.46
C THR A 104 -11.77 1.60 -13.13
N PRO A 105 -12.58 0.54 -12.88
CA PRO A 105 -13.21 0.34 -11.58
C PRO A 105 -12.20 0.31 -10.43
N ALA A 106 -11.02 -0.30 -10.63
CA ALA A 106 -9.97 -0.36 -9.62
C ALA A 106 -9.45 1.04 -9.26
N ARG A 107 -9.19 1.88 -10.27
CA ARG A 107 -8.73 3.27 -10.09
C ARG A 107 -9.74 4.08 -9.29
N ASP A 108 -11.00 4.07 -9.72
CA ASP A 108 -12.07 4.86 -9.11
C ASP A 108 -12.28 4.40 -7.65
N ALA A 109 -12.31 3.08 -7.42
CA ALA A 109 -12.48 2.52 -6.08
C ALA A 109 -11.29 2.85 -5.15
N LEU A 110 -10.04 2.83 -5.65
CA LEU A 110 -8.87 3.27 -4.89
C LEU A 110 -8.99 4.74 -4.51
N TYR A 111 -9.30 5.58 -5.50
CA TYR A 111 -9.38 7.02 -5.31
C TYR A 111 -10.48 7.35 -4.30
N GLU A 112 -11.68 6.78 -4.42
CA GLU A 112 -12.79 7.07 -3.51
C GLU A 112 -12.53 6.59 -2.08
N ASN A 113 -11.83 5.47 -1.90
CA ASN A 113 -11.64 4.85 -0.60
C ASN A 113 -10.26 5.09 0.04
N TRP A 114 -9.36 5.86 -0.61
CA TRP A 114 -8.01 6.10 -0.12
C TRP A 114 -7.97 6.53 1.35
N HIS A 115 -8.72 7.59 1.70
CA HIS A 115 -8.74 8.13 3.06
C HIS A 115 -9.31 7.18 4.10
N ARG A 116 -10.11 6.19 3.68
CA ARG A 116 -10.72 5.20 4.57
C ARG A 116 -9.70 4.15 5.03
N PHE A 117 -8.72 3.82 4.19
CA PHE A 117 -7.83 2.67 4.42
C PHE A 117 -6.35 3.01 4.53
N ALA A 118 -5.90 4.15 3.99
CA ALA A 118 -4.48 4.51 3.97
C ALA A 118 -3.86 4.51 5.38
N GLN A 119 -4.56 5.05 6.38
CA GLN A 119 -4.07 5.07 7.76
C GLN A 119 -3.87 3.65 8.31
N THR A 120 -4.82 2.75 8.08
CA THR A 120 -4.71 1.38 8.62
C THR A 120 -3.60 0.60 7.93
N VAL A 121 -3.41 0.80 6.61
CA VAL A 121 -2.27 0.26 5.87
C VAL A 121 -0.94 0.82 6.41
N ALA A 122 -0.89 2.11 6.74
CA ALA A 122 0.30 2.73 7.32
C ALA A 122 0.68 2.12 8.66
N TRP A 123 -0.29 1.86 9.55
CA TRP A 123 -0.04 1.15 10.80
C TRP A 123 0.62 -0.21 10.56
N THR A 124 0.06 -1.03 9.68
CA THR A 124 0.62 -2.36 9.37
C THR A 124 2.01 -2.27 8.75
N CYS A 125 2.22 -1.33 7.83
CA CYS A 125 3.52 -1.10 7.21
C CYS A 125 4.58 -0.62 8.23
N SER A 126 4.17 0.16 9.23
CA SER A 126 5.06 0.57 10.32
C SER A 126 5.45 -0.62 11.20
N ASP A 127 4.51 -1.50 11.53
CA ASP A 127 4.79 -2.70 12.31
C ASP A 127 5.72 -3.66 11.57
N ILE A 128 5.50 -3.89 10.27
CA ILE A 128 6.44 -4.63 9.41
C ILE A 128 7.83 -3.98 9.45
N THR A 129 7.89 -2.65 9.35
CA THR A 129 9.14 -1.90 9.34
C THR A 129 9.92 -2.02 10.65
N ARG A 130 9.22 -2.07 11.79
CA ARG A 130 9.79 -2.28 13.13
C ARG A 130 10.33 -3.70 13.28
N ASN A 131 9.60 -4.72 12.83
CA ASN A 131 10.04 -6.11 12.94
C ASN A 131 11.30 -6.40 12.11
N HIS A 132 11.48 -5.74 10.97
CA HIS A 132 12.72 -5.84 10.19
C HIS A 132 13.94 -5.12 10.81
N ILE A 133 13.78 -4.38 11.92
CA ILE A 133 14.91 -3.82 12.68
C ILE A 133 15.47 -4.88 13.64
N SER A 134 14.64 -5.71 14.26
CA SER A 134 15.10 -6.75 15.19
C SER A 134 15.97 -7.80 14.50
N ASP A 135 15.70 -8.13 13.23
CA ASP A 135 16.49 -9.09 12.46
C ASP A 135 17.91 -8.60 12.15
N TYR A 136 18.14 -7.29 12.14
CA TYR A 136 19.47 -6.71 11.94
C TYR A 136 20.27 -6.62 13.24
N GLN A 137 19.61 -6.47 14.38
CA GLN A 137 20.26 -6.42 15.70
C GLN A 137 20.65 -7.81 16.23
N ASN A 138 20.07 -8.88 15.69
CA ASN A 138 20.33 -10.27 16.10
C ASN A 138 21.29 -11.05 15.18
N ARG A 139 21.96 -10.39 14.23
CA ARG A 139 23.02 -11.06 13.45
C ARG A 139 24.36 -10.92 14.18
N PRO A 140 25.04 -12.03 14.56
CA PRO A 140 26.41 -11.93 15.03
C PRO A 140 27.26 -11.31 13.93
N ALA A 141 28.09 -10.33 14.29
CA ALA A 141 29.10 -9.79 13.40
C ALA A 141 29.98 -10.95 12.90
N VAL A 142 30.02 -11.14 11.59
CA VAL A 142 30.98 -12.05 10.92
C VAL A 142 32.27 -11.29 10.72
#